data_AF-A0AAD8TXU5-F1
#
_entry.id   AF-A0AAD8TXU5-F1
#
_cell.length_a   1.000
_cell.length_b   1.000
_cell.length_c   1.000
_cell.angle_alpha   90.00
_cell.angle_beta   90.00
_cell.angle_gamma   90.00
#
_symmetry.space_group_name_H-M   'P 1'
#
loop_
_entity.id
_entity.type
_entity.pdbx_description
1 polymer ?
#
loop_
_entity_poly.entity_id
_entity_poly.type
_entity_poly.pdbx_seq_one_letter_code
_entity_poly.pdbx_strand_id
1 'polypeptide(L)'
;MDPPAADPGPAKAEAVGPQGEMDLPIADPGPVRTESELVQCPYCDSEAMHKLAQFLLPGLAAVCVDSTTGDLFRSPSAVAVDLRKEMVDHITQKSETFIADALIESEANQNPENEMPDDPYEIVSIFMDDFSSTKRNIIGHVSGWLLSDSRDDKIDDFVQEMEMTKFWPLERREAIAEVLLKNVDLKTKFHCPEKYENEERLADHKAQCSFRPVTCPNEGCRAKVSVRCMQDHDAACLFKIIQCEQNCEKRLLRRDMDRHCVTVCAMRPMKCPFGCDSSFPETNLGEHCSESLQLHLLKVLQAIHKKGFTEDQLKDRALQLEKSDDHGKLAKARDARSLTNIVKDLEAKMKSSS
;
A
#
# COMPACT_ATOMS: atom_id res chain seq x y z
N MET A 1 61.80 58.96 74.48
CA MET A 1 62.63 58.20 75.43
C MET A 1 62.75 56.80 74.87
N ASP A 2 63.98 56.42 74.51
CA ASP A 2 64.62 55.09 74.48
C ASP A 2 63.82 53.82 74.08
N PRO A 3 64.48 52.73 73.66
CA PRO A 3 65.59 52.56 72.70
C PRO A 3 65.32 51.34 71.76
N PRO A 4 66.25 50.92 70.87
CA PRO A 4 66.20 49.61 70.21
C PRO A 4 66.91 48.55 71.06
N ALA A 5 66.51 47.28 70.95
CA ALA A 5 67.23 46.16 71.57
C ALA A 5 67.12 44.87 70.73
N ALA A 6 68.26 44.19 70.65
CA ALA A 6 68.55 42.98 69.89
C ALA A 6 68.37 41.68 70.72
N ASP A 7 68.07 40.56 70.01
CA ASP A 7 68.51 39.13 70.10
C ASP A 7 68.80 38.46 71.49
N PRO A 8 68.76 37.10 71.70
CA PRO A 8 68.98 35.98 70.75
C PRO A 8 68.12 34.68 70.93
N GLY A 9 68.33 33.68 70.03
CA GLY A 9 67.62 32.37 69.87
C GLY A 9 67.86 31.30 70.97
N PRO A 10 67.98 29.96 70.69
CA PRO A 10 67.78 29.17 69.46
C PRO A 10 66.94 27.86 69.65
N ALA A 11 66.53 27.19 68.56
CA ALA A 11 66.43 25.71 68.53
C ALA A 11 66.45 25.20 67.08
N LYS A 12 67.42 24.31 66.82
CA LYS A 12 67.70 23.64 65.54
C LYS A 12 66.70 22.52 65.26
N ALA A 13 66.32 22.36 63.99
CA ALA A 13 66.24 21.05 63.35
C ALA A 13 66.51 21.23 61.84
N GLU A 14 67.52 20.51 61.37
CA GLU A 14 68.02 20.45 60.00
C GLU A 14 67.09 19.62 59.11
N ALA A 15 66.91 20.02 57.84
CA ALA A 15 67.23 19.18 56.68
C ALA A 15 66.89 19.87 55.33
N VAL A 16 67.95 20.17 54.56
CA VAL A 16 68.16 19.90 53.11
C VAL A 16 67.16 20.46 52.08
N GLY A 17 67.61 21.44 51.26
CA GLY A 17 67.00 21.80 49.95
C GLY A 17 67.59 21.01 48.76
N PRO A 18 67.49 21.44 47.48
CA PRO A 18 66.82 22.62 46.92
C PRO A 18 66.05 22.34 45.58
N GLN A 19 65.60 23.44 44.95
CA GLN A 19 65.33 23.64 43.50
C GLN A 19 63.92 23.36 42.93
N GLY A 20 63.37 24.40 42.30
CA GLY A 20 62.38 24.28 41.21
C GLY A 20 61.14 25.16 41.37
N GLU A 21 61.26 26.46 41.12
CA GLU A 21 60.09 27.26 40.71
C GLU A 21 59.61 26.74 39.35
N MET A 22 58.37 26.26 39.30
CA MET A 22 57.61 26.06 38.07
C MET A 22 56.15 26.38 38.37
N ASP A 23 55.73 27.57 37.94
CA ASP A 23 54.33 27.97 37.86
C ASP A 23 53.54 26.89 37.11
N LEU A 24 52.58 26.27 37.78
CA LEU A 24 51.61 25.39 37.13
C LEU A 24 50.44 26.23 36.61
N PRO A 25 50.08 26.08 35.33
CA PRO A 25 49.09 26.94 34.68
C PRO A 25 47.70 26.66 35.25
N ILE A 26 46.99 27.75 35.59
CA ILE A 26 45.55 27.74 35.77
C ILE A 26 44.96 27.13 34.49
N ALA A 27 44.37 25.95 34.61
CA ALA A 27 43.61 25.36 33.53
C ALA A 27 42.44 26.29 33.22
N ASP A 28 42.55 27.00 32.10
CA ASP A 28 41.42 27.66 31.46
C ASP A 28 40.32 26.60 31.31
N PRO A 29 39.11 26.81 31.86
CA PRO A 29 37.98 25.96 31.52
C PRO A 29 37.75 26.21 30.03
N GLY A 30 38.25 25.29 29.21
CA GLY A 30 38.07 25.33 27.76
C GLY A 30 36.60 25.60 27.45
N PRO A 31 36.30 26.26 26.31
CA PRO A 31 34.95 26.71 26.01
C PRO A 31 34.00 25.51 26.15
N VAL A 32 33.05 25.65 27.07
CA VAL A 32 31.91 24.75 27.19
C VAL A 32 31.32 24.68 25.78
N ARG A 33 31.55 23.55 25.10
CA ARG A 33 30.87 23.26 23.86
C ARG A 33 29.42 23.02 24.27
N THR A 34 28.64 24.08 24.31
CA THR A 34 27.19 23.99 24.10
C THR A 34 27.08 23.19 22.81
N GLU A 35 26.72 21.91 22.92
CA GLU A 35 26.23 21.15 21.78
C GLU A 35 25.06 21.96 21.25
N SER A 36 25.30 22.71 20.19
CA SER A 36 24.24 23.48 19.53
C SER A 36 23.19 22.46 19.15
N GLU A 37 22.00 22.54 19.75
CA GLU A 37 20.91 21.61 19.48
C GLU A 37 20.63 21.63 17.97
N LEU A 38 21.09 20.59 17.26
CA LEU A 38 20.91 20.51 15.83
C LEU A 38 19.43 20.26 15.54
N VAL A 39 18.83 21.12 14.73
CA VAL A 39 17.44 21.02 14.31
C VAL A 39 17.34 19.99 13.17
N GLN A 40 16.60 18.92 13.41
CA GLN A 40 16.39 17.87 12.42
C GLN A 40 15.37 18.28 11.36
N CYS A 41 15.57 17.86 10.11
CA CYS A 41 14.59 18.02 9.06
C CYS A 41 13.29 17.26 9.40
N PRO A 42 12.10 17.91 9.36
CA PRO A 42 10.86 17.24 9.73
C PRO A 42 10.30 16.34 8.63
N TYR A 43 10.88 16.33 7.43
CA TYR A 43 10.29 15.62 6.30
C TYR A 43 10.52 14.12 6.35
N CYS A 44 9.44 13.39 6.09
CA CYS A 44 9.40 11.95 5.92
C CYS A 44 8.58 11.60 4.67
N ASP A 45 8.62 10.32 4.32
CA ASP A 45 7.87 9.79 3.20
C ASP A 45 6.36 9.93 3.44
N SER A 46 5.72 10.76 2.62
CA SER A 46 4.32 11.11 2.82
C SER A 46 3.37 9.92 2.57
N GLU A 47 3.74 8.97 1.71
CA GLU A 47 2.89 7.81 1.42
C GLU A 47 3.00 6.78 2.55
N ALA A 48 4.21 6.53 3.05
CA ALA A 48 4.43 5.68 4.24
C ALA A 48 3.72 6.26 5.48
N MET A 49 3.84 7.58 5.72
CA MET A 49 3.13 8.27 6.80
C MET A 49 1.61 8.14 6.64
N HIS A 50 1.09 8.35 5.43
CA HIS A 50 -0.35 8.22 5.17
C HIS A 50 -0.86 6.79 5.38
N LYS A 51 -0.11 5.78 4.92
CA LYS A 51 -0.42 4.36 5.13
C LYS A 51 -0.47 4.01 6.63
N LEU A 52 0.51 4.47 7.41
CA LEU A 52 0.50 4.32 8.86
C LEU A 52 -0.70 5.03 9.49
N ALA A 53 -1.03 6.25 9.07
CA ALA A 53 -2.18 6.99 9.59
C ALA A 53 -3.52 6.29 9.29
N GLN A 54 -3.66 5.66 8.12
CA GLN A 54 -4.83 4.87 7.77
C GLN A 54 -4.99 3.64 8.67
N PHE A 55 -3.89 3.00 9.06
CA PHE A 55 -3.87 1.80 9.89
C PHE A 55 -4.32 2.02 11.35
N LEU A 56 -4.04 3.20 11.91
CA LEU A 56 -4.33 3.51 13.32
C LEU A 56 -5.83 3.40 13.68
N LEU A 57 -6.73 3.79 12.77
CA LEU A 57 -8.16 3.83 13.06
C LEU A 57 -8.79 2.42 13.12
N PRO A 58 -8.59 1.53 12.13
CA PRO A 58 -9.03 0.13 12.23
C PRO A 58 -8.45 -0.60 13.43
N GLY A 59 -7.17 -0.38 13.76
CA GLY A 59 -6.58 -1.04 14.93
C GLY A 59 -7.18 -0.56 16.25
N LEU A 60 -7.46 0.73 16.40
CA LEU A 60 -8.21 1.23 17.55
C LEU A 60 -9.62 0.62 17.62
N ALA A 61 -10.32 0.59 16.48
CA ALA A 61 -11.67 0.03 16.40
C ALA A 61 -11.67 -1.45 16.82
N ALA A 62 -10.69 -2.22 16.37
CA ALA A 62 -10.50 -3.61 16.77
C ALA A 62 -10.36 -3.77 18.29
N VAL A 63 -9.51 -2.95 18.94
CA VAL A 63 -9.36 -2.99 20.41
C VAL A 63 -10.65 -2.58 21.13
N CYS A 64 -11.39 -1.60 20.62
CA CYS A 64 -12.66 -1.17 21.20
C CYS A 64 -13.73 -2.27 21.10
N VAL A 65 -13.84 -2.93 19.95
CA VAL A 65 -14.75 -4.05 19.73
C VAL A 65 -14.35 -5.24 20.60
N ASP A 66 -13.08 -5.62 20.60
CA ASP A 66 -12.59 -6.78 21.35
C ASP A 66 -12.73 -6.56 22.88
N SER A 67 -12.52 -5.35 23.39
CA SER A 67 -12.64 -5.03 24.82
C SER A 67 -14.08 -4.93 25.34
N THR A 68 -15.05 -4.70 24.43
CA THR A 68 -16.48 -4.63 24.77
C THR A 68 -17.25 -5.89 24.38
N THR A 69 -16.58 -6.84 23.72
CA THR A 69 -17.20 -8.11 23.31
C THR A 69 -17.69 -8.88 24.54
N GLY A 70 -19.00 -9.14 24.58
CA GLY A 70 -19.65 -9.87 25.67
C GLY A 70 -20.13 -9.01 26.84
N ASP A 71 -19.85 -7.70 26.84
CA ASP A 71 -20.41 -6.76 27.82
C ASP A 71 -21.70 -6.13 27.27
N LEU A 72 -22.84 -6.39 27.94
CA LEU A 72 -24.15 -5.85 27.54
C LEU A 72 -24.31 -4.35 27.85
N PHE A 73 -23.43 -3.78 28.67
CA PHE A 73 -23.55 -2.41 29.17
C PHE A 73 -22.48 -1.46 28.63
N ARG A 74 -21.48 -1.96 27.89
CA ARG A 74 -20.43 -1.15 27.28
C ARG A 74 -20.42 -1.32 25.77
N SER A 75 -20.54 -0.21 25.04
CA SER A 75 -20.35 -0.17 23.59
C SER A 75 -18.92 0.22 23.21
N PRO A 76 -18.45 -0.12 21.99
CA PRO A 76 -17.15 0.32 21.49
C PRO A 76 -16.94 1.84 21.59
N SER A 77 -17.98 2.63 21.27
CA SER A 77 -17.93 4.10 21.36
C SER A 77 -17.69 4.61 22.79
N ALA A 78 -18.12 3.86 23.82
CA ALA A 78 -17.97 4.25 25.22
C ALA A 78 -16.51 4.13 25.72
N VAL A 79 -15.71 3.24 25.12
CA VAL A 79 -14.30 3.01 25.50
C VAL A 79 -13.30 3.68 24.55
N ALA A 80 -13.76 4.16 23.39
CA ALA A 80 -12.90 4.63 22.31
C ALA A 80 -11.98 5.81 22.66
N VAL A 81 -12.45 6.75 23.48
CA VAL A 81 -11.63 7.93 23.86
C VAL A 81 -10.43 7.51 24.70
N ASP A 82 -10.68 6.66 25.71
CA ASP A 82 -9.65 6.21 26.65
C ASP A 82 -8.68 5.26 25.95
N LEU A 83 -9.20 4.28 25.20
CA LEU A 83 -8.37 3.33 24.45
C LEU A 83 -7.53 4.02 23.38
N ARG A 84 -8.03 5.08 22.72
CA ARG A 84 -7.21 5.86 21.78
C ARG A 84 -6.01 6.47 22.48
N LYS A 85 -6.23 7.09 23.64
CA LYS A 85 -5.15 7.72 24.40
C LYS A 85 -4.12 6.68 24.83
N GLU A 86 -4.57 5.60 25.46
CA GLU A 86 -3.70 4.53 25.92
C GLU A 86 -2.93 3.87 24.77
N MET A 87 -3.58 3.66 23.63
CA MET A 87 -2.95 3.09 22.44
C MET A 87 -1.84 4.00 21.92
N VAL A 88 -2.13 5.30 21.73
CA VAL A 88 -1.16 6.28 21.23
C VAL A 88 0.01 6.40 22.20
N ASP A 89 -0.24 6.52 23.50
CA ASP A 89 0.81 6.60 24.51
C ASP A 89 1.70 5.34 24.47
N HIS A 90 1.10 4.15 24.38
CA HIS A 90 1.84 2.88 24.31
C HIS A 90 2.72 2.77 23.06
N ILE A 91 2.16 2.98 21.87
CA ILE A 91 2.90 2.81 20.62
C ILE A 91 3.96 3.90 20.44
N THR A 92 3.71 5.12 20.91
CA THR A 92 4.72 6.19 20.90
C THR A 92 5.87 5.84 21.83
N GLN A 93 5.61 5.43 23.07
CA GLN A 93 6.65 5.03 24.02
C GLN A 93 7.50 3.86 23.48
N LYS A 94 6.86 2.84 22.90
CA LYS A 94 7.56 1.71 22.28
C LYS A 94 8.43 2.14 21.10
N SER A 95 7.94 3.07 20.28
CA SER A 95 8.71 3.58 19.14
C SER A 95 9.96 4.35 19.58
N GLU A 96 9.90 5.11 20.67
CA GLU A 96 11.02 5.94 21.15
C GLU A 96 12.25 5.11 21.55
N THR A 97 12.05 3.91 22.12
CA THR A 97 13.15 3.02 22.51
C THR A 97 13.57 2.05 21.42
N PHE A 98 12.77 1.91 20.35
CA PHE A 98 12.94 0.89 19.32
C PHE A 98 14.34 0.84 18.70
N ILE A 99 14.87 1.97 18.24
CA ILE A 99 16.20 2.01 17.60
C ILE A 99 17.30 1.61 18.58
N ALA A 100 17.21 2.06 19.83
CA ALA A 100 18.19 1.70 20.85
C ALA A 100 18.13 0.20 21.18
N ASP A 101 16.91 -0.34 21.35
CA ASP A 101 16.67 -1.75 21.64
C ASP A 101 17.15 -2.63 20.47
N ALA A 102 16.86 -2.27 19.23
CA ALA A 102 17.30 -2.99 18.03
C ALA A 102 18.83 -3.01 17.87
N LEU A 103 19.52 -1.91 18.21
CA LEU A 103 20.99 -1.87 18.20
C LEU A 103 21.58 -2.80 19.26
N ILE A 104 21.03 -2.80 20.48
CA ILE A 104 21.46 -3.69 21.58
C ILE A 104 21.26 -5.17 21.19
N GLU A 105 20.11 -5.50 20.60
CA GLU A 105 19.81 -6.87 20.16
C GLU A 105 20.74 -7.34 19.04
N SER A 106 21.09 -6.44 18.10
CA SER A 106 22.02 -6.76 17.02
C SER A 106 23.45 -7.01 17.51
N GLU A 107 23.86 -6.34 18.60
CA GLU A 107 25.16 -6.58 19.25
C GLU A 107 25.17 -7.90 20.06
N ALA A 108 24.02 -8.26 20.65
CA ALA A 108 23.88 -9.45 21.48
C ALA A 108 23.68 -10.75 20.67
N ASN A 109 23.00 -10.70 19.52
CA ASN A 109 22.65 -11.87 18.71
C ASN A 109 23.25 -11.78 17.30
N GLN A 110 24.28 -12.58 17.01
CA GLN A 110 24.87 -12.72 15.65
C GLN A 110 24.08 -13.66 14.74
N ASN A 111 22.79 -13.90 15.02
CA ASN A 111 21.99 -14.91 14.32
C ASN A 111 21.12 -14.24 13.23
N PRO A 112 21.36 -14.49 11.93
CA PRO A 112 20.64 -13.82 10.83
C PRO A 112 19.15 -14.21 10.71
N GLU A 113 18.68 -15.22 11.45
CA GLU A 113 17.26 -15.60 11.50
C GLU A 113 16.40 -14.69 12.40
N ASN A 114 17.02 -13.77 13.15
CA ASN A 114 16.34 -12.87 14.08
C ASN A 114 16.44 -11.40 13.62
N GLU A 115 16.55 -11.17 12.32
CA GLU A 115 16.58 -9.82 11.75
C GLU A 115 15.24 -9.11 12.01
N MET A 116 15.32 -7.98 12.71
CA MET A 116 14.18 -7.10 12.98
C MET A 116 13.56 -6.63 11.66
N PRO A 117 12.22 -6.52 11.56
CA PRO A 117 11.56 -6.00 10.36
C PRO A 117 12.11 -4.63 9.98
N ASP A 118 12.32 -4.44 8.68
CA ASP A 118 12.80 -3.17 8.10
C ASP A 118 11.64 -2.22 7.74
N ASP A 119 10.42 -2.75 7.64
CA ASP A 119 9.24 -2.03 7.20
C ASP A 119 8.52 -1.36 8.38
N PRO A 120 8.34 -0.02 8.37
CA PRO A 120 7.70 0.71 9.46
C PRO A 120 6.29 0.25 9.79
N TYR A 121 5.53 -0.26 8.81
CA TYR A 121 4.17 -0.73 9.04
C TYR A 121 4.18 -2.05 9.81
N GLU A 122 5.08 -2.98 9.47
CA GLU A 122 5.24 -4.23 10.23
C GLU A 122 5.64 -3.94 11.68
N ILE A 123 6.61 -3.04 11.89
CA ILE A 123 7.09 -2.67 13.24
C ILE A 123 5.95 -2.05 14.07
N VAL A 124 5.22 -1.08 13.51
CA VAL A 124 4.10 -0.44 14.22
C VAL A 124 2.95 -1.41 14.45
N SER A 125 2.71 -2.36 13.54
CA SER A 125 1.72 -3.44 13.73
C SER A 125 2.06 -4.28 14.96
N ILE A 126 3.33 -4.64 15.17
CA ILE A 126 3.78 -5.36 16.36
C ILE A 126 3.46 -4.57 17.63
N PHE A 127 3.73 -3.26 17.65
CA PHE A 127 3.38 -2.43 18.82
C PHE A 127 1.87 -2.37 19.07
N MET A 128 1.07 -2.35 18.01
CA MET A 128 -0.39 -2.36 18.13
C MET A 128 -0.93 -3.72 18.60
N ASP A 129 -0.31 -4.82 18.18
CA ASP A 129 -0.65 -6.16 18.65
C ASP A 129 -0.26 -6.37 20.12
N ASP A 130 0.92 -5.88 20.51
CA ASP A 130 1.37 -5.83 21.91
C ASP A 130 0.35 -5.07 22.76
N PHE A 131 -0.01 -3.86 22.36
CA PHE A 131 -1.05 -3.08 23.05
C PHE A 131 -2.36 -3.84 23.14
N SER A 132 -2.84 -4.40 22.03
CA SER A 132 -4.09 -5.16 21.96
C SER A 132 -4.08 -6.34 22.93
N SER A 133 -2.94 -7.02 23.08
CA SER A 133 -2.79 -8.13 24.02
C SER A 133 -2.98 -7.70 25.48
N THR A 134 -2.57 -6.47 25.84
CA THR A 134 -2.77 -5.93 27.20
C THR A 134 -4.23 -5.61 27.52
N LYS A 135 -5.08 -5.48 26.49
CA LYS A 135 -6.51 -5.11 26.62
C LYS A 135 -7.46 -6.28 26.46
N ARG A 136 -6.97 -7.45 26.03
CA ARG A 136 -7.77 -8.68 25.96
C ARG A 136 -8.09 -9.15 27.39
N ASN A 137 -9.38 -9.22 27.72
CA ASN A 137 -9.82 -9.78 29.00
C ASN A 137 -9.41 -11.26 29.09
N ILE A 138 -8.81 -11.65 30.22
CA ILE A 138 -8.32 -13.01 30.55
C ILE A 138 -9.47 -14.07 30.58
N ILE A 139 -10.72 -13.70 30.28
CA ILE A 139 -11.88 -14.60 30.21
C ILE A 139 -12.12 -15.13 28.78
N GLY A 140 -11.36 -14.68 27.78
CA GLY A 140 -11.44 -15.14 26.38
C GLY A 140 -10.45 -16.25 25.98
N HIS A 141 -9.82 -16.94 26.94
CA HIS A 141 -9.16 -18.20 26.63
C HIS A 141 -10.26 -19.20 26.22
N VAL A 142 -10.24 -19.66 24.96
CA VAL A 142 -11.22 -20.57 24.33
C VAL A 142 -12.35 -19.87 23.56
N SER A 143 -11.98 -19.12 22.52
CA SER A 143 -12.60 -19.11 21.18
C SER A 143 -11.75 -18.20 20.30
N GLY A 144 -10.60 -18.67 19.79
CA GLY A 144 -10.62 -19.34 18.50
C GLY A 144 -11.27 -18.41 17.47
N TRP A 145 -10.48 -17.70 16.68
CA TRP A 145 -10.43 -17.66 15.19
C TRP A 145 -11.64 -18.22 14.38
N LEU A 146 -12.82 -18.33 14.95
CA LEU A 146 -13.97 -19.12 14.51
C LEU A 146 -15.22 -18.32 14.86
N LEU A 147 -15.34 -17.18 14.19
CA LEU A 147 -16.52 -16.57 13.56
C LEU A 147 -16.03 -15.23 12.96
N SER A 148 -15.08 -15.34 12.02
CA SER A 148 -14.27 -14.26 11.45
C SER A 148 -15.09 -13.15 10.81
N ASP A 149 -16.22 -13.47 10.17
CA ASP A 149 -16.93 -12.49 9.36
C ASP A 149 -17.71 -11.51 10.25
N SER A 150 -18.38 -11.99 11.31
CA SER A 150 -19.20 -11.14 12.18
C SER A 150 -18.41 -10.17 13.07
N ARG A 151 -17.13 -10.46 13.31
CA ARG A 151 -16.24 -9.57 14.07
C ARG A 151 -15.71 -8.48 13.15
N ASP A 152 -15.23 -8.86 11.97
CA ASP A 152 -14.68 -7.92 11.01
C ASP A 152 -15.77 -6.96 10.51
N ASP A 153 -17.00 -7.46 10.30
CA ASP A 153 -18.18 -6.62 10.04
C ASP A 153 -18.41 -5.56 11.14
N LYS A 154 -18.30 -5.95 12.43
CA LYS A 154 -18.47 -5.00 13.55
C LYS A 154 -17.34 -3.98 13.61
N ILE A 155 -16.12 -4.37 13.25
CA ILE A 155 -14.99 -3.45 13.19
C ILE A 155 -15.22 -2.45 12.06
N ASP A 156 -15.60 -2.92 10.87
CA ASP A 156 -15.85 -2.06 9.71
C ASP A 156 -17.03 -1.11 9.96
N ASP A 157 -18.14 -1.61 10.53
CA ASP A 157 -19.28 -0.78 10.95
C ASP A 157 -18.84 0.31 11.94
N PHE A 158 -17.97 -0.04 12.90
CA PHE A 158 -17.49 0.91 13.91
C PHE A 158 -16.47 1.90 13.33
N VAL A 159 -15.57 1.47 12.43
CA VAL A 159 -14.69 2.37 11.68
C VAL A 159 -15.53 3.37 10.90
N GLN A 160 -16.59 2.92 10.22
CA GLN A 160 -17.49 3.79 9.49
C GLN A 160 -18.20 4.79 10.42
N GLU A 161 -18.67 4.36 11.60
CA GLU A 161 -19.21 5.25 12.64
C GLU A 161 -18.17 6.32 13.04
N MET A 162 -16.93 5.92 13.31
CA MET A 162 -15.85 6.82 13.72
C MET A 162 -15.51 7.84 12.61
N GLU A 163 -15.56 7.44 11.34
CA GLU A 163 -15.34 8.33 10.21
C GLU A 163 -16.50 9.31 10.00
N MET A 164 -17.74 8.82 10.05
CA MET A 164 -18.94 9.65 9.94
C MET A 164 -19.01 10.71 11.04
N THR A 165 -18.62 10.35 12.26
CA THR A 165 -18.57 11.24 13.42
C THR A 165 -17.31 12.09 13.50
N LYS A 166 -16.34 11.88 12.61
CA LYS A 166 -15.00 12.51 12.64
C LYS A 166 -14.30 12.34 14.00
N PHE A 167 -14.49 11.19 14.64
CA PHE A 167 -13.95 10.86 15.96
C PHE A 167 -12.42 11.02 16.02
N TRP A 168 -11.72 10.55 14.98
CA TRP A 168 -10.27 10.67 14.84
C TRP A 168 -9.89 11.07 13.40
N PRO A 169 -9.87 12.38 13.11
CA PRO A 169 -9.57 12.91 11.78
C PRO A 169 -8.20 12.45 11.26
N LEU A 170 -8.09 12.29 9.95
CA LEU A 170 -6.86 11.83 9.29
C LEU A 170 -5.66 12.71 9.65
N GLU A 171 -5.81 14.02 9.70
CA GLU A 171 -4.72 14.96 9.98
C GLU A 171 -4.12 14.73 11.37
N ARG A 172 -4.94 14.32 12.34
CA ARG A 172 -4.45 13.96 13.68
C ARG A 172 -3.75 12.60 13.69
N ARG A 173 -4.18 11.67 12.84
CA ARG A 173 -3.54 10.37 12.67
C ARG A 173 -2.18 10.52 11.96
N GLU A 174 -2.10 11.41 10.97
CA GLU A 174 -0.86 11.74 10.26
C GLU A 174 0.20 12.33 11.19
N ALA A 175 -0.18 13.19 12.14
CA ALA A 175 0.77 13.73 13.13
C ALA A 175 1.41 12.63 14.00
N ILE A 176 0.63 11.61 14.39
CA ILE A 176 1.14 10.47 15.17
C ILE A 176 1.98 9.56 14.28
N ALA A 177 1.49 9.27 13.07
CA ALA A 177 2.21 8.47 12.08
C ALA A 177 3.58 9.08 11.70
N GLU A 178 3.69 10.41 11.64
CA GLU A 178 4.96 11.09 11.39
C GLU A 178 5.99 10.78 12.50
N VAL A 179 5.57 10.83 13.76
CA VAL A 179 6.44 10.52 14.90
C VAL A 179 6.84 9.06 14.88
N LEU A 180 5.87 8.14 14.70
CA LEU A 180 6.13 6.70 14.65
C LEU A 180 7.10 6.36 13.52
N LEU A 181 6.88 6.90 12.31
CA LEU A 181 7.72 6.64 11.15
C LEU A 181 9.18 7.03 11.39
N LYS A 182 9.42 8.21 11.98
CA LYS A 182 10.79 8.67 12.30
C LYS A 182 11.45 7.80 13.37
N ASN A 183 10.68 7.38 14.36
CA ASN A 183 11.17 6.60 15.48
C ASN A 183 11.53 5.15 15.10
N VAL A 184 10.85 4.57 14.09
CA VAL A 184 11.08 3.18 13.68
C VAL A 184 11.98 3.02 12.44
N ASP A 185 12.30 4.11 11.74
CA ASP A 185 13.09 4.09 10.51
C ASP A 185 14.60 4.00 10.78
N LEU A 186 15.02 2.82 11.25
CA LEU A 186 16.40 2.49 11.64
C LEU A 186 17.43 2.80 10.53
N LYS A 187 17.06 2.56 9.27
CA LYS A 187 17.94 2.72 8.10
C LYS A 187 17.78 4.08 7.41
N THR A 188 16.99 5.00 7.97
CA THR A 188 16.71 6.34 7.40
C THR A 188 16.19 6.27 5.94
N LYS A 189 15.45 5.21 5.62
CA LYS A 189 14.88 4.97 4.28
C LYS A 189 13.67 5.87 4.02
N PHE A 190 12.91 6.17 5.08
CA PHE A 190 11.61 6.83 5.06
C PHE A 190 11.61 8.23 5.66
N HIS A 191 12.68 8.70 6.30
CA HIS A 191 12.81 10.09 6.74
C HIS A 191 14.15 10.71 6.40
N CYS A 192 14.20 12.04 6.37
CA CYS A 192 15.42 12.77 6.12
C CYS A 192 16.34 12.75 7.36
N PRO A 193 17.59 12.24 7.25
CA PRO A 193 18.52 12.18 8.38
C PRO A 193 19.24 13.51 8.67
N GLU A 194 19.11 14.49 7.77
CA GLU A 194 19.86 15.76 7.84
C GLU A 194 19.45 16.60 9.06
N LYS A 195 20.46 17.19 9.72
CA LYS A 195 20.31 18.07 10.88
C LYS A 195 21.11 19.36 10.65
N TYR A 196 20.60 20.48 11.15
CA TYR A 196 21.14 21.81 10.87
C TYR A 196 21.33 22.63 12.15
N GLU A 197 22.32 23.52 12.17
CA GLU A 197 22.64 24.35 13.33
C GLU A 197 21.58 25.44 13.62
N ASN A 198 20.80 25.82 12.60
CA ASN A 198 19.79 26.87 12.70
C ASN A 198 18.64 26.69 11.70
N GLU A 199 17.55 27.42 11.93
CA GLU A 199 16.34 27.36 11.09
C GLU A 199 16.55 27.88 9.66
N GLU A 200 17.47 28.81 9.46
CA GLU A 200 17.77 29.39 8.13
C GLU A 200 18.37 28.33 7.20
N ARG A 201 19.40 27.62 7.65
CA ARG A 201 20.02 26.50 6.90
C ARG A 201 19.02 25.37 6.66
N LEU A 202 18.15 25.10 7.63
CA LEU A 202 17.09 24.11 7.48
C LEU A 202 16.07 24.54 6.41
N ALA A 203 15.72 25.82 6.32
CA ALA A 203 14.79 26.32 5.31
C ALA A 203 15.36 26.15 3.89
N ASP A 204 16.65 26.42 3.70
CA ASP A 204 17.35 26.19 2.42
C ASP A 204 17.33 24.70 2.02
N HIS A 205 17.54 23.80 2.99
CA HIS A 205 17.43 22.37 2.76
C HIS A 205 16.00 21.94 2.41
N LYS A 206 14.98 22.43 3.13
CA LYS A 206 13.57 22.04 2.94
C LYS A 206 13.12 22.21 1.48
N ALA A 207 13.60 23.25 0.79
CA ALA A 207 13.27 23.48 -0.62
C ALA A 207 13.80 22.38 -1.55
N GLN A 208 14.93 21.75 -1.21
CA GLN A 208 15.65 20.77 -2.03
C GLN A 208 15.54 19.33 -1.50
N CYS A 209 14.93 19.15 -0.34
CA CYS A 209 14.79 17.85 0.30
C CYS A 209 13.98 16.88 -0.58
N SER A 210 14.51 15.69 -0.80
CA SER A 210 13.85 14.63 -1.56
C SER A 210 12.59 14.07 -0.87
N PHE A 211 12.50 14.23 0.46
CA PHE A 211 11.33 13.88 1.27
C PHE A 211 10.28 15.00 1.34
N ARG A 212 10.55 16.17 0.78
CA ARG A 212 9.58 17.28 0.77
C ARG A 212 8.26 16.80 0.14
N PRO A 213 7.11 17.08 0.76
CA PRO A 213 5.82 16.71 0.20
C PRO A 213 5.49 17.56 -1.04
N VAL A 214 4.97 16.90 -2.07
CA VAL A 214 4.39 17.50 -3.28
C VAL A 214 3.01 16.90 -3.54
N THR A 215 2.13 17.68 -4.16
CA THR A 215 0.79 17.19 -4.55
C THR A 215 0.88 16.53 -5.92
N CYS A 216 0.18 15.41 -6.10
CA CYS A 216 0.10 14.73 -7.39
C CYS A 216 -0.47 15.67 -8.47
N PRO A 217 0.15 15.76 -9.66
CA PRO A 217 -0.31 16.63 -10.73
C PRO A 217 -1.50 16.07 -11.52
N ASN A 218 -1.88 14.79 -11.30
CA ASN A 218 -2.99 14.16 -12.00
C ASN A 218 -4.33 14.70 -11.50
N GLU A 219 -5.14 15.22 -12.42
CA GLU A 219 -6.46 15.79 -12.13
C GLU A 219 -7.35 14.84 -11.31
N GLY A 220 -7.84 15.33 -10.17
CA GLY A 220 -8.67 14.56 -9.25
C GLY A 220 -7.90 13.73 -8.20
N CYS A 221 -6.59 13.54 -8.35
CA CYS A 221 -5.76 12.95 -7.30
C CYS A 221 -5.48 14.01 -6.21
N ARG A 222 -5.77 13.68 -4.94
CA ARG A 222 -5.47 14.55 -3.79
C ARG A 222 -4.30 14.06 -2.94
N ALA A 223 -3.57 13.07 -3.43
CA ALA A 223 -2.44 12.50 -2.72
C ALA A 223 -1.29 13.52 -2.59
N LYS A 224 -0.70 13.56 -1.39
CA LYS A 224 0.59 14.20 -1.14
C LYS A 224 1.64 13.10 -1.07
N VAL A 225 2.69 13.22 -1.87
CA VAL A 225 3.79 12.25 -1.96
C VAL A 225 5.11 12.96 -1.79
N SER A 226 6.15 12.26 -1.33
CA SER A 226 7.49 12.81 -1.32
C SER A 226 8.01 12.99 -2.75
N VAL A 227 8.88 13.97 -3.00
CA VAL A 227 9.49 14.18 -4.34
C VAL A 227 10.11 12.87 -4.86
N ARG A 228 10.79 12.13 -4.00
CA ARG A 228 11.44 10.86 -4.36
C ARG A 228 10.47 9.75 -4.78
N CYS A 229 9.25 9.73 -4.23
CA CYS A 229 8.24 8.70 -4.53
C CYS A 229 7.23 9.13 -5.59
N MET A 230 7.33 10.36 -6.12
CA MET A 230 6.40 10.87 -7.13
C MET A 230 6.38 10.01 -8.41
N GLN A 231 7.52 9.45 -8.81
CA GLN A 231 7.59 8.58 -9.99
C GLN A 231 6.82 7.27 -9.77
N ASP A 232 7.01 6.63 -8.62
CA ASP A 232 6.34 5.38 -8.26
C ASP A 232 4.83 5.61 -8.09
N HIS A 233 4.45 6.71 -7.44
CA HIS A 233 3.06 7.13 -7.35
C HIS A 233 2.45 7.35 -8.74
N ASP A 234 3.11 8.08 -9.64
CA ASP A 234 2.59 8.35 -10.98
C ASP A 234 2.45 7.06 -11.83
N ALA A 235 3.31 6.06 -11.59
CA ALA A 235 3.16 4.74 -12.21
C ALA A 235 1.86 4.04 -11.74
N ALA A 236 1.52 4.14 -10.45
CA ALA A 236 0.36 3.49 -9.85
C ALA A 236 -0.91 4.37 -9.75
N CYS A 237 -0.82 5.66 -10.09
CA CYS A 237 -1.88 6.63 -9.80
C CYS A 237 -3.20 6.26 -10.48
N LEU A 238 -4.24 6.07 -9.67
CA LEU A 238 -5.59 5.69 -10.12
C LEU A 238 -6.28 6.76 -10.99
N PHE A 239 -5.86 8.01 -10.84
CA PHE A 239 -6.38 9.17 -11.57
C PHE A 239 -5.55 9.52 -12.80
N LYS A 240 -4.45 8.80 -13.07
CA LYS A 240 -3.69 9.00 -14.29
C LYS A 240 -4.49 8.52 -15.49
N ILE A 241 -4.53 9.34 -16.53
CA ILE A 241 -5.12 8.99 -17.81
C ILE A 241 -4.13 8.14 -18.60
N ILE A 242 -4.47 6.88 -18.84
CA ILE A 242 -3.66 5.91 -19.57
C ILE A 242 -4.42 5.38 -20.78
N GLN A 243 -3.68 4.85 -21.75
CA GLN A 243 -4.28 4.15 -22.90
C GLN A 243 -4.92 2.83 -22.46
N CYS A 244 -6.01 2.45 -23.12
CA CYS A 244 -6.65 1.15 -22.89
C CYS A 244 -5.66 -0.01 -23.01
N GLU A 245 -5.66 -0.92 -22.04
CA GLU A 245 -4.77 -2.10 -22.02
C GLU A 245 -5.07 -3.08 -23.15
N GLN A 246 -6.31 -3.09 -23.64
CA GLN A 246 -6.71 -3.85 -24.84
C GLN A 246 -6.39 -3.09 -26.15
N ASN A 247 -5.64 -1.99 -26.07
CA ASN A 247 -5.20 -1.15 -27.19
C ASN A 247 -6.34 -0.60 -28.06
N CYS A 248 -7.51 -0.32 -27.47
CA CYS A 248 -8.51 0.50 -28.15
C CYS A 248 -8.07 1.98 -28.19
N GLU A 249 -8.76 2.80 -28.98
CA GLU A 249 -8.41 4.22 -29.17
C GLU A 249 -8.68 5.11 -27.94
N LYS A 250 -9.33 4.58 -26.90
CA LYS A 250 -9.72 5.36 -25.72
C LYS A 250 -8.57 5.52 -24.73
N ARG A 251 -8.52 6.70 -24.12
CA ARG A 251 -7.71 7.02 -22.95
C ARG A 251 -8.62 7.29 -21.76
N LEU A 252 -8.35 6.64 -20.64
CA LEU A 252 -9.25 6.61 -19.47
C LEU A 252 -8.43 6.73 -18.18
N LEU A 253 -9.09 7.13 -17.09
CA LEU A 253 -8.49 7.02 -15.77
C LEU A 253 -8.17 5.55 -15.48
N ARG A 254 -7.00 5.28 -14.89
CA ARG A 254 -6.58 3.92 -14.53
C ARG A 254 -7.66 3.17 -13.75
N ARG A 255 -8.33 3.81 -12.78
CA ARG A 255 -9.43 3.19 -12.01
C ARG A 255 -10.64 2.74 -12.83
N ASP A 256 -10.84 3.33 -14.02
CA ASP A 256 -11.98 3.03 -14.90
C ASP A 256 -11.64 1.96 -15.94
N MET A 257 -10.38 1.50 -15.99
CA MET A 257 -9.87 0.58 -17.01
C MET A 257 -10.60 -0.76 -16.99
N ASP A 258 -10.68 -1.41 -15.83
CA ASP A 258 -11.29 -2.74 -15.70
C ASP A 258 -12.75 -2.73 -16.16
N ARG A 259 -13.52 -1.76 -15.65
CA ARG A 259 -14.93 -1.58 -16.04
C ARG A 259 -15.03 -1.36 -17.54
N HIS A 260 -14.19 -0.53 -18.15
CA HIS A 260 -14.18 -0.31 -19.59
C HIS A 260 -13.90 -1.61 -20.36
N CYS A 261 -12.82 -2.30 -20.03
CA CYS A 261 -12.36 -3.53 -20.66
C CYS A 261 -13.40 -4.66 -20.64
N VAL A 262 -14.22 -4.75 -19.59
CA VAL A 262 -15.24 -5.79 -19.44
C VAL A 262 -16.59 -5.41 -20.07
N THR A 263 -16.94 -4.12 -20.10
CA THR A 263 -18.31 -3.71 -20.47
C THR A 263 -18.44 -3.14 -21.87
N VAL A 264 -17.60 -2.17 -22.24
CA VAL A 264 -17.84 -1.29 -23.41
C VAL A 264 -16.61 -1.14 -24.31
N CYS A 265 -15.53 -1.88 -24.05
CA CYS A 265 -14.37 -1.88 -24.91
C CYS A 265 -14.67 -2.59 -26.23
N ALA A 266 -14.37 -1.93 -27.35
CA ALA A 266 -14.48 -2.53 -28.68
C ALA A 266 -13.51 -3.71 -28.88
N MET A 267 -12.37 -3.67 -28.16
CA MET A 267 -11.34 -4.70 -28.20
C MET A 267 -11.58 -5.84 -27.20
N ARG A 268 -12.74 -5.84 -26.53
CA ARG A 268 -13.09 -6.86 -25.55
C ARG A 268 -13.09 -8.24 -26.22
N PRO A 269 -12.38 -9.24 -25.65
CA PRO A 269 -12.36 -10.58 -26.20
C PRO A 269 -13.75 -11.22 -26.07
N MET A 270 -14.25 -11.77 -27.18
CA MET A 270 -15.47 -12.55 -27.21
C MET A 270 -15.19 -13.98 -27.68
N LYS A 271 -16.00 -14.93 -27.16
CA LYS A 271 -16.02 -16.29 -27.69
C LYS A 271 -16.87 -16.31 -28.96
N CYS A 272 -16.46 -17.15 -29.91
CA CYS A 272 -17.24 -17.38 -31.12
C CYS A 272 -18.67 -17.86 -30.78
N PRO A 273 -19.74 -17.21 -31.29
CA PRO A 273 -21.14 -17.63 -31.07
C PRO A 273 -21.48 -19.04 -31.59
N PHE A 274 -20.64 -19.58 -32.47
CA PHE A 274 -20.74 -20.96 -33.00
C PHE A 274 -19.99 -21.99 -32.13
N GLY A 275 -19.41 -21.56 -30.99
CA GLY A 275 -18.72 -22.43 -30.05
C GLY A 275 -17.36 -22.92 -30.53
N CYS A 276 -16.63 -22.12 -31.32
CA CYS A 276 -15.22 -22.38 -31.65
C CYS A 276 -14.31 -22.02 -30.47
N ASP A 277 -13.10 -22.61 -30.43
CA ASP A 277 -12.09 -22.35 -29.39
C ASP A 277 -11.36 -21.00 -29.58
N SER A 278 -11.75 -20.22 -30.58
CA SER A 278 -11.17 -18.92 -30.91
C SER A 278 -11.66 -17.82 -29.96
N SER A 279 -10.74 -16.95 -29.54
CA SER A 279 -11.01 -15.71 -28.80
C SER A 279 -10.47 -14.54 -29.61
N PHE A 280 -11.30 -13.52 -29.84
CA PHE A 280 -10.97 -12.38 -30.68
C PHE A 280 -11.75 -11.13 -30.25
N PRO A 281 -11.31 -9.92 -30.61
CA PRO A 281 -12.05 -8.67 -30.37
C PRO A 281 -13.46 -8.69 -30.96
N GLU A 282 -14.43 -8.07 -30.28
CA GLU A 282 -15.81 -7.99 -30.77
C GLU A 282 -15.92 -7.41 -32.20
N THR A 283 -15.06 -6.45 -32.52
CA THR A 283 -14.94 -5.86 -33.87
C THR A 283 -14.56 -6.87 -34.95
N ASN A 284 -13.85 -7.94 -34.61
CA ASN A 284 -13.32 -8.93 -35.56
C ASN A 284 -14.25 -10.13 -35.74
N LEU A 285 -15.43 -10.18 -35.09
CA LEU A 285 -16.45 -11.20 -35.35
C LEU A 285 -16.82 -11.26 -36.84
N GLY A 286 -16.82 -10.09 -37.48
CA GLY A 286 -16.94 -9.87 -38.91
C GLY A 286 -16.13 -10.85 -39.76
N GLU A 287 -14.83 -10.70 -39.57
CA GLU A 287 -13.75 -11.38 -40.26
C GLU A 287 -13.70 -12.87 -39.87
N HIS A 288 -13.76 -13.16 -38.56
CA HIS A 288 -13.75 -14.53 -38.06
C HIS A 288 -14.84 -15.41 -38.67
N CYS A 289 -16.11 -14.95 -38.73
CA CYS A 289 -17.19 -15.74 -39.34
C CYS A 289 -17.00 -15.98 -40.83
N SER A 290 -16.27 -15.09 -41.51
CA SER A 290 -15.99 -15.26 -42.94
C SER A 290 -14.88 -16.28 -43.15
N GLU A 291 -13.80 -16.21 -42.36
CA GLU A 291 -12.66 -17.14 -42.44
C GLU A 291 -12.98 -18.53 -41.91
N SER A 292 -13.82 -18.62 -40.87
CA SER A 292 -14.21 -19.88 -40.22
C SER A 292 -15.56 -20.42 -40.70
N LEU A 293 -16.08 -19.91 -41.84
CA LEU A 293 -17.41 -20.26 -42.33
C LEU A 293 -17.62 -21.77 -42.45
N GLN A 294 -16.66 -22.47 -43.04
CA GLN A 294 -16.78 -23.91 -43.28
C GLN A 294 -16.90 -24.70 -41.97
N LEU A 295 -16.15 -24.31 -40.93
CA LEU A 295 -16.26 -24.89 -39.59
C LEU A 295 -17.63 -24.59 -38.96
N HIS A 296 -18.14 -23.36 -39.12
CA HIS A 296 -19.46 -22.96 -38.61
C HIS A 296 -20.58 -23.75 -39.30
N LEU A 297 -20.50 -23.94 -40.62
CA LEU A 297 -21.42 -24.76 -41.39
C LEU A 297 -21.42 -26.22 -40.94
N LEU A 298 -20.25 -26.83 -40.73
CA LEU A 298 -20.16 -28.20 -40.23
C LEU A 298 -20.85 -28.36 -38.88
N LYS A 299 -20.62 -27.45 -37.92
CA LYS A 299 -21.28 -27.49 -36.60
C LYS A 299 -22.79 -27.35 -36.72
N VAL A 300 -23.29 -26.46 -37.58
CA VAL A 300 -24.73 -26.28 -37.82
C VAL A 300 -25.34 -27.50 -38.51
N LEU A 301 -24.68 -28.05 -39.54
CA LEU A 301 -25.16 -29.25 -40.24
C LEU A 301 -25.16 -30.48 -39.32
N GLN A 302 -24.14 -30.65 -38.48
CA GLN A 302 -24.14 -31.68 -37.43
C GLN A 302 -25.32 -31.52 -36.47
N ALA A 303 -25.67 -30.28 -36.10
CA ALA A 303 -26.81 -30.01 -35.23
C ALA A 303 -28.17 -30.26 -35.90
N ILE A 304 -28.29 -30.00 -37.21
CA ILE A 304 -29.52 -30.24 -37.99
C ILE A 304 -29.68 -31.73 -38.30
N HIS A 305 -28.61 -32.40 -38.74
CA HIS A 305 -28.65 -33.75 -39.32
C HIS A 305 -28.14 -34.85 -38.38
N LYS A 306 -28.20 -34.61 -37.04
CA LYS A 306 -27.64 -35.35 -35.88
C LYS A 306 -27.42 -36.88 -35.95
N LYS A 307 -28.01 -37.62 -36.90
CA LYS A 307 -27.88 -39.08 -37.07
C LYS A 307 -27.87 -39.59 -38.52
N GLY A 308 -27.86 -38.73 -39.54
CA GLY A 308 -28.07 -39.14 -40.94
C GLY A 308 -26.83 -39.10 -41.84
N PHE A 309 -25.78 -38.38 -41.44
CA PHE A 309 -24.66 -38.04 -42.33
C PHE A 309 -23.31 -38.39 -41.70
N THR A 310 -22.38 -38.90 -42.51
CA THR A 310 -20.96 -39.02 -42.14
C THR A 310 -20.26 -37.67 -42.21
N GLU A 311 -19.07 -37.55 -41.62
CA GLU A 311 -18.30 -36.30 -41.64
C GLU A 311 -18.02 -35.80 -43.07
N ASP A 312 -17.67 -36.71 -43.99
CA ASP A 312 -17.41 -36.36 -45.39
C ASP A 312 -18.67 -35.89 -46.11
N GLN A 313 -19.83 -36.51 -45.83
CA GLN A 313 -21.10 -36.06 -46.39
C GLN A 313 -21.49 -34.66 -45.88
N LEU A 314 -21.13 -34.32 -44.63
CA LEU A 314 -21.35 -32.98 -44.09
C LEU A 314 -20.41 -31.95 -44.75
N LYS A 315 -19.16 -32.31 -45.03
CA LYS A 315 -18.21 -31.46 -45.77
C LYS A 315 -18.67 -31.21 -47.21
N ASP A 316 -19.09 -32.25 -47.91
CA ASP A 316 -19.64 -32.13 -49.27
C ASP A 316 -20.90 -31.26 -49.27
N ARG A 317 -21.76 -31.43 -48.27
CA ARG A 317 -22.97 -30.62 -48.12
C ARG A 317 -22.65 -29.16 -47.83
N ALA A 318 -21.67 -28.87 -46.98
CA ALA A 318 -21.23 -27.50 -46.71
C ALA A 318 -20.71 -26.82 -47.99
N LEU A 319 -19.88 -27.51 -48.79
CA LEU A 319 -19.38 -27.00 -50.07
C LEU A 319 -20.51 -26.72 -51.08
N GLN A 320 -21.54 -27.56 -51.13
CA GLN A 320 -22.71 -27.33 -51.98
C GLN A 320 -23.52 -26.10 -51.54
N LEU A 321 -23.67 -25.88 -50.24
CA LEU A 321 -24.36 -24.71 -49.69
C LEU A 321 -23.60 -23.43 -49.99
N GLU A 322 -22.28 -23.43 -49.84
CA GLU A 322 -21.43 -22.28 -50.20
C GLU A 322 -21.56 -21.92 -51.69
N LYS A 323 -21.56 -22.92 -52.58
CA LYS A 323 -21.76 -22.70 -54.03
C LYS A 323 -23.14 -22.16 -54.39
N SER A 324 -24.15 -22.42 -53.55
CA SER A 324 -25.54 -22.02 -53.79
C SER A 324 -25.89 -20.69 -53.11
N ASP A 325 -24.96 -20.09 -52.37
CA ASP A 325 -25.15 -18.83 -51.66
C ASP A 325 -24.75 -17.63 -52.53
N ASP A 326 -25.64 -17.25 -53.45
CA ASP A 326 -25.40 -16.18 -54.43
C ASP A 326 -25.12 -14.80 -53.82
N HIS A 327 -25.42 -14.59 -52.54
CA HIS A 327 -25.34 -13.28 -51.87
C HIS A 327 -24.37 -13.23 -50.68
N GLY A 328 -23.63 -14.32 -50.45
CA GLY A 328 -22.72 -14.44 -49.30
C GLY A 328 -23.46 -14.26 -47.96
N LYS A 329 -24.71 -14.71 -47.87
CA LYS A 329 -25.53 -14.62 -46.64
C LYS A 329 -24.96 -15.52 -45.55
N LEU A 330 -24.38 -16.67 -45.92
CA LEU A 330 -23.77 -17.62 -44.99
C LEU A 330 -22.61 -16.96 -44.22
N ALA A 331 -21.69 -16.29 -44.91
CA ALA A 331 -20.55 -15.58 -44.29
C ALA A 331 -20.96 -14.37 -43.43
N LYS A 332 -22.13 -13.79 -43.69
CA LYS A 332 -22.67 -12.64 -42.94
C LYS A 332 -23.39 -13.03 -41.66
N ALA A 333 -23.70 -14.32 -41.47
CA ALA A 333 -24.37 -14.78 -40.26
C ALA A 333 -23.46 -14.64 -39.04
N ARG A 334 -23.97 -14.03 -37.97
CA ARG A 334 -23.21 -13.75 -36.74
C ARG A 334 -23.54 -14.69 -35.59
N ASP A 335 -24.56 -15.53 -35.75
CA ASP A 335 -25.01 -16.47 -34.73
C ASP A 335 -25.55 -17.76 -35.35
N ALA A 336 -25.57 -18.82 -34.53
CA ALA A 336 -26.00 -20.15 -34.95
C ALA A 336 -27.45 -20.20 -35.44
N ARG A 337 -28.36 -19.38 -34.89
CA ARG A 337 -29.78 -19.38 -35.29
C ARG A 337 -29.93 -18.77 -36.67
N SER A 338 -29.29 -17.63 -36.91
CA SER A 338 -29.26 -16.97 -38.21
C SER A 338 -28.66 -17.89 -39.29
N LEU A 339 -27.52 -18.52 -39.01
CA LEU A 339 -26.90 -19.45 -39.96
C LEU A 339 -27.80 -20.68 -40.22
N THR A 340 -28.41 -21.25 -39.18
CA THR A 340 -29.35 -22.38 -39.31
C THR A 340 -30.53 -22.05 -40.22
N ASN A 341 -31.10 -20.85 -40.09
CA ASN A 341 -32.22 -20.43 -40.93
C ASN A 341 -31.80 -20.30 -42.41
N ILE A 342 -30.64 -19.68 -42.65
CA ILE A 342 -30.11 -19.53 -44.03
C ILE A 342 -29.81 -20.90 -44.64
N VAL A 343 -29.19 -21.81 -43.88
CA VAL A 343 -28.94 -23.19 -44.33
C VAL A 343 -30.25 -23.87 -44.72
N LYS A 344 -31.28 -23.85 -43.86
CA LYS A 344 -32.58 -24.48 -44.16
C LYS A 344 -33.25 -23.91 -45.40
N ASP A 345 -33.20 -22.58 -45.59
CA ASP A 345 -33.77 -21.93 -46.77
C ASP A 345 -33.04 -22.35 -48.06
N LEU A 346 -31.71 -22.41 -48.03
CA LEU A 346 -30.91 -22.90 -49.14
C LEU A 346 -31.20 -24.38 -49.42
N GLU A 347 -31.27 -25.23 -48.39
CA GLU A 347 -31.61 -26.64 -48.55
C GLU A 347 -33.00 -26.85 -49.16
N ALA A 348 -33.99 -26.03 -48.78
CA ALA A 348 -35.33 -26.07 -49.34
C ALA A 348 -35.34 -25.66 -50.83
N LYS A 349 -34.62 -24.60 -51.19
CA LYS A 349 -34.47 -24.17 -52.59
C LYS A 349 -33.78 -25.23 -53.46
N MET A 350 -32.76 -25.90 -52.92
CA MET A 350 -32.08 -26.99 -53.64
C MET A 350 -33.03 -28.17 -53.90
N LYS A 351 -33.94 -28.48 -52.96
CA LYS A 351 -34.96 -29.52 -53.13
C LYS A 351 -36.08 -29.14 -54.10
N SER A 352 -36.38 -27.85 -54.28
CA SER A 352 -37.36 -27.40 -55.28
C SER A 352 -36.79 -27.30 -56.70
N SER A 353 -35.46 -27.30 -56.83
CA SER A 353 -34.75 -27.18 -58.12
C SER A 353 -34.15 -28.51 -58.61
N SER A 354 -34.28 -29.59 -57.82
CA SER A 354 -33.98 -30.99 -58.20
C SER A 354 -35.29 -31.73 -58.43
#